data_AF-A0A8J5C4R5-F1
#
_entry.id   AF-A0A8J5C4R5-F1
#
_cell.length_a   1.000
_cell.length_b   1.000
_cell.length_c   1.000
_cell.angle_alpha   90.00
_cell.angle_beta   90.00
_cell.angle_gamma   90.00
#
_symmetry.space_group_name_H-M   'P 1'
#
loop_
_entity.id
_entity.type
_entity.pdbx_description
1 polymer ?
#
loop_
_entity_poly.entity_id
_entity_poly.type
_entity_poly.pdbx_seq_one_letter_code
_entity_poly.pdbx_strand_id
1 'polypeptide(L)'
;MWFLQPCFKVCGSRESKLFSILEELELRGVNALEELLNLGRFPGLRVVVRMTGIKSLKHIDFEASSATENALLPMLEELELRDMNALEELPNLGGFPCLRVVQELELRDMHALEEFSTAEHFPHLRVLRMEGMRLLKHIGLASVDAIENDLFPMLEELELMDLPVLEELPDLGSLPCLKSLRMRMMSMLKHIDFAFSGATEKVLLPRVETLVLRDLEALEELPSNLGRLPCLKLLNIANISAVKQIGHGFFSTEAISKCFLSLENLVISDMPACEGWCWIDDSDLFPSLQRLVIYGCPKLEWLPPLPPSLTY
;
A
#
# COMPACT_ATOMS: atom_id res chain seq x y z
N MET A 1 -6.56 31.08 6.52
CA MET A 1 -5.49 31.10 5.51
C MET A 1 -4.38 32.01 6.00
N TRP A 2 -3.31 31.42 6.53
CA TRP A 2 -2.10 32.16 6.88
C TRP A 2 -1.17 32.12 5.67
N PHE A 3 -0.85 33.27 5.10
CA PHE A 3 0.16 33.38 4.04
C PHE A 3 1.54 33.37 4.69
N LEU A 4 2.29 32.28 4.54
CA LEU A 4 3.60 32.11 5.17
C LEU A 4 4.73 32.41 4.17
N GLN A 5 5.63 33.32 4.56
CA GLN A 5 6.80 33.74 3.76
C GLN A 5 7.92 32.67 3.72
N PRO A 6 8.88 32.76 2.77
CA PRO A 6 9.78 31.67 2.33
C PRO A 6 10.82 31.16 3.34
N CYS A 7 10.79 31.62 4.59
CA CYS A 7 11.72 31.19 5.64
C CYS A 7 10.93 30.87 6.90
N PHE A 8 10.24 29.74 6.93
CA PHE A 8 9.52 29.30 8.12
C PHE A 8 10.50 28.67 9.14
N LYS A 9 11.40 29.49 9.70
CA LYS A 9 11.94 29.20 11.03
C LYS A 9 10.80 29.52 12.00
N VAL A 10 10.25 28.50 12.67
CA VAL A 10 9.35 28.71 13.82
C VAL A 10 10.18 29.32 14.96
N CYS A 11 10.48 30.61 14.86
CA CYS A 11 11.22 31.38 15.85
C CYS A 11 10.29 31.70 17.02
N GLY A 12 10.20 30.75 17.96
CA GLY A 12 9.45 30.93 19.20
C GLY A 12 10.16 31.86 20.17
N SER A 13 9.54 32.99 20.49
CA SER A 13 9.67 33.53 21.85
C SER A 13 8.40 34.17 22.42
N ARG A 14 7.34 34.46 21.64
CA ARG A 14 6.13 35.14 22.19
C ARG A 14 4.74 34.69 21.69
N GLU A 15 4.61 33.72 20.78
CA GLU A 15 3.32 33.38 20.15
C GLU A 15 2.72 32.01 20.54
N SER A 16 3.17 31.41 21.67
CA SER A 16 2.82 30.05 22.09
C SER A 16 1.33 29.76 22.31
N LYS A 17 0.46 30.78 22.41
CA LYS A 17 -1.00 30.59 22.52
C LYS A 17 -1.73 30.48 21.19
N LEU A 18 -1.16 30.97 20.09
CA LEU A 18 -1.80 30.93 18.77
C LEU A 18 -1.70 29.55 18.10
N PHE A 19 -0.70 28.76 18.48
CA PHE A 19 -0.40 27.46 17.87
C PHE A 19 -1.06 26.26 18.56
N SER A 20 -1.67 26.44 19.74
CA SER A 20 -2.35 25.35 20.45
C SER A 20 -3.72 24.98 19.88
N ILE A 21 -4.28 25.82 18.99
CA ILE A 21 -5.58 25.61 18.33
C ILE A 21 -5.44 25.09 16.89
N LEU A 22 -4.22 24.97 16.37
CA LEU A 22 -3.99 24.56 15.00
C LEU A 22 -4.13 23.04 14.90
N GLU A 23 -5.23 22.56 14.32
CA GLU A 23 -5.53 21.13 14.19
C GLU A 23 -5.07 20.51 12.86
N GLU A 24 -4.91 21.35 11.83
CA GLU A 24 -4.50 20.98 10.48
C GLU A 24 -3.39 21.92 10.01
N LEU A 25 -2.33 21.35 9.43
CA LEU A 25 -1.26 22.09 8.77
C LEU A 25 -1.21 21.70 7.30
N GLU A 26 -1.50 22.66 6.43
CA GLU A 26 -1.40 22.49 5.00
C GLU A 26 -0.39 23.49 4.40
N LEU A 27 0.64 22.95 3.75
CA LEU A 27 1.68 23.70 3.06
C LEU A 27 1.63 23.38 1.56
N ARG A 28 1.30 24.37 0.73
CA ARG A 28 1.21 24.22 -0.73
C ARG A 28 2.15 25.16 -1.46
N GLY A 29 2.97 24.62 -2.37
CA GLY A 29 3.79 25.41 -3.30
C GLY A 29 4.88 26.24 -2.64
N VAL A 30 5.33 25.89 -1.43
CA VAL A 30 6.37 26.60 -0.67
C VAL A 30 7.76 26.24 -1.20
N ASN A 31 8.01 26.48 -2.48
CA ASN A 31 9.13 25.90 -3.24
C ASN A 31 10.53 26.24 -2.71
N ALA A 32 10.69 27.34 -1.96
CA ALA A 32 11.99 27.74 -1.41
C ALA A 32 12.27 27.18 -0.01
N LEU A 33 11.33 26.43 0.58
CA LEU A 33 11.48 25.84 1.90
C LEU A 33 12.44 24.64 1.81
N GLU A 34 13.65 24.80 2.34
CA GLU A 34 14.65 23.74 2.39
C GLU A 34 14.56 22.89 3.67
N GLU A 35 14.11 23.51 4.76
CA GLU A 35 13.98 22.87 6.07
C GLU A 35 12.65 23.24 6.71
N LEU A 36 11.93 22.25 7.24
CA LEU A 36 10.76 22.46 8.07
C LEU A 36 11.02 21.90 9.46
N LEU A 37 11.23 22.79 10.42
CA LEU A 37 11.65 22.41 11.77
C LEU A 37 10.57 22.74 12.81
N ASN A 38 10.59 22.01 13.94
CA ASN A 38 9.74 22.25 15.11
C ASN A 38 8.25 21.93 14.98
N LEU A 39 7.87 20.93 14.18
CA LEU A 39 6.46 20.50 14.10
C LEU A 39 5.91 19.94 15.42
N GLY A 40 6.74 19.41 16.32
CA GLY A 40 6.32 18.99 17.66
C GLY A 40 5.81 20.13 18.57
N ARG A 41 5.97 21.40 18.17
CA ARG A 41 5.49 22.56 18.94
C ARG A 41 4.01 22.89 18.74
N PHE A 42 3.30 22.12 17.93
CA PHE A 42 1.88 22.32 17.65
C PHE A 42 1.03 21.25 18.36
N PRO A 43 0.80 21.33 19.68
CA PRO A 43 0.14 20.27 20.44
C PRO A 43 -1.33 20.02 20.04
N GLY A 44 -1.93 20.96 19.30
CA GLY A 44 -3.28 20.86 18.77
C GLY A 44 -3.38 20.12 17.44
N LEU A 45 -2.27 19.81 16.76
CA LEU A 45 -2.31 19.16 15.45
C LEU A 45 -2.87 17.74 15.60
N ARG A 46 -4.07 17.53 15.07
CA ARG A 46 -4.83 16.29 15.15
C ARG A 46 -4.87 15.60 13.80
N VAL A 47 -5.30 16.33 12.78
CA VAL A 47 -5.92 15.63 11.67
C VAL A 47 -4.91 15.39 10.57
N VAL A 48 -4.21 16.44 10.10
CA VAL A 48 -3.43 16.32 8.87
C VAL A 48 -2.23 17.24 8.82
N VAL A 49 -1.07 16.66 8.49
CA VAL A 49 0.05 17.40 7.89
C VAL A 49 0.04 17.09 6.39
N ARG A 50 -0.44 18.05 5.60
CA ARG A 50 -0.48 17.99 4.13
C ARG A 50 0.61 18.87 3.57
N MET A 51 1.60 18.27 2.94
CA MET A 51 2.65 19.01 2.24
C MET A 51 2.57 18.71 0.76
N THR A 52 2.44 19.75 -0.06
CA THR A 52 2.32 19.60 -1.52
C THR A 52 3.25 20.56 -2.26
N GLY A 53 4.07 20.01 -3.15
CA GLY A 53 4.90 20.79 -4.07
C GLY A 53 5.94 21.64 -3.34
N ILE A 54 6.62 21.06 -2.35
CA ILE A 54 7.74 21.68 -1.65
C ILE A 54 9.02 21.11 -2.23
N LYS A 55 9.42 21.66 -3.38
CA LYS A 55 10.45 21.06 -4.25
C LYS A 55 11.86 21.09 -3.67
N SER A 56 12.16 22.04 -2.78
CA SER A 56 13.50 22.19 -2.20
C SER A 56 13.63 21.58 -0.81
N LEU A 57 12.58 20.96 -0.26
CA LEU A 57 12.59 20.42 1.10
C LEU A 57 13.53 19.23 1.17
N LYS A 58 14.56 19.35 2.00
CA LYS A 58 15.56 18.32 2.25
C LYS A 58 15.44 17.74 3.65
N HIS A 59 15.02 18.57 4.61
CA HIS A 59 14.95 18.19 6.00
C HIS A 59 13.58 18.53 6.60
N ILE A 60 12.97 17.54 7.25
CA ILE A 60 11.77 17.72 8.06
C ILE A 60 12.11 17.26 9.47
N ASP A 61 11.88 18.14 10.44
CA ASP A 61 12.14 17.89 11.84
C ASP A 61 10.87 18.10 12.67
N PHE A 62 10.47 17.04 13.36
CA PHE A 62 9.33 17.03 14.26
C PHE A 62 9.74 17.29 15.73
N GLU A 63 11.03 17.45 16.05
CA GLU A 63 11.50 17.82 17.38
C GLU A 63 11.21 19.29 17.72
N ALA A 64 10.74 19.55 18.94
CA ALA A 64 10.78 20.88 19.50
C ALA A 64 12.21 21.15 19.99
N SER A 65 12.87 22.22 19.52
CA SER A 65 14.26 22.59 19.83
C SER A 65 14.59 22.88 21.31
N SER A 66 13.67 22.58 22.23
CA SER A 66 13.86 22.65 23.67
C SER A 66 13.63 21.26 24.25
N ALA A 67 14.69 20.69 24.82
CA ALA A 67 14.82 19.36 25.42
C ALA A 67 13.86 19.08 26.60
N THR A 68 12.56 19.26 26.40
CA THR A 68 11.52 18.67 27.23
C THR A 68 10.96 17.51 26.45
N GLU A 69 11.32 16.30 26.87
CA GLU A 69 11.07 14.97 26.28
C GLU A 69 9.58 14.62 25.97
N ASN A 70 8.66 15.57 25.99
CA ASN A 70 7.21 15.31 25.94
C ASN A 70 6.44 16.21 24.95
N ALA A 71 7.09 16.72 23.91
CA ALA A 71 6.38 17.32 22.77
C ALA A 71 5.70 16.22 21.94
N LEU A 72 4.68 15.61 22.52
CA LEU A 72 3.78 14.70 21.83
C LEU A 72 2.94 15.55 20.86
N LEU A 73 2.82 15.12 19.61
CA LEU A 73 1.63 15.36 18.79
C LEU A 73 0.72 14.15 19.05
N PRO A 74 0.07 14.04 20.23
CA PRO A 74 -0.58 12.79 20.66
C PRO A 74 -1.74 12.37 19.76
N MET A 75 -2.10 13.18 18.77
CA MET A 75 -3.30 13.03 17.98
C MET A 75 -3.06 13.00 16.47
N LEU A 76 -1.81 13.06 15.97
CA LEU A 76 -1.57 13.09 14.53
C LEU A 76 -1.90 11.72 13.90
N GLU A 77 -3.07 11.62 13.26
CA GLU A 77 -3.56 10.36 12.67
C GLU A 77 -3.17 10.19 11.20
N GLU A 78 -3.06 11.29 10.43
CA GLU A 78 -2.78 11.25 8.99
C GLU A 78 -1.55 12.11 8.61
N LEU A 79 -0.67 11.54 7.79
CA LEU A 79 0.48 12.22 7.19
C LEU A 79 0.45 12.06 5.66
N GLU A 80 0.31 13.18 4.94
CA GLU A 80 0.31 13.20 3.47
C GLU A 80 1.50 14.04 2.95
N LEU A 81 2.40 13.39 2.22
CA LEU A 81 3.54 14.02 1.55
C LEU A 81 3.39 13.87 0.03
N ARG A 82 3.29 15.01 -0.67
CA ARG A 82 3.07 15.07 -2.12
C ARG A 82 4.08 15.96 -2.84
N ASP A 83 4.62 15.51 -3.97
CA ASP A 83 5.48 16.31 -4.86
C ASP A 83 6.71 16.90 -4.13
N MET A 84 7.41 16.04 -3.37
CA MET A 84 8.67 16.31 -2.68
C MET A 84 9.86 15.79 -3.50
N ASN A 85 10.14 16.45 -4.61
CA ASN A 85 11.11 15.97 -5.61
C ASN A 85 12.58 15.93 -5.14
N ALA A 86 12.92 16.55 -4.01
CA ALA A 86 14.29 16.59 -3.49
C ALA A 86 14.56 15.55 -2.38
N LEU A 87 13.54 14.82 -1.93
CA LEU A 87 13.67 13.80 -0.90
C LEU A 87 14.10 12.48 -1.55
N GLU A 88 15.41 12.21 -1.55
CA GLU A 88 16.02 10.94 -1.99
C GLU A 88 15.75 9.80 -0.99
N GLU A 89 15.60 10.16 0.29
CA GLU A 89 15.21 9.28 1.38
C GLU A 89 14.07 9.95 2.16
N LEU A 90 13.17 9.17 2.75
CA LEU A 90 12.28 9.74 3.76
C LEU A 90 13.12 10.22 4.94
N PRO A 91 12.79 11.36 5.56
CA PRO A 91 13.44 11.77 6.80
C PRO A 91 13.33 10.63 7.82
N ASN A 92 14.24 10.54 8.79
CA ASN A 92 14.09 9.58 9.88
C ASN A 92 12.86 9.96 10.73
N LEU A 93 11.68 9.48 10.33
CA LEU A 93 10.41 9.85 10.91
C LEU A 93 10.13 9.13 12.25
N GLY A 94 10.78 8.01 12.57
CA GLY A 94 10.47 7.32 13.84
C GLY A 94 11.50 7.43 14.93
N GLY A 95 12.48 8.30 14.77
CA GLY A 95 13.06 9.00 15.91
C GLY A 95 12.03 9.86 16.65
N PHE A 96 10.87 10.18 16.04
CA PHE A 96 9.88 11.08 16.62
C PHE A 96 8.76 10.31 17.36
N PRO A 97 8.69 10.36 18.71
CA PRO A 97 7.65 9.67 19.49
C PRO A 97 6.23 10.08 19.11
N CYS A 98 6.08 11.29 18.56
CA CYS A 98 4.83 11.87 18.11
C CYS A 98 4.27 11.26 16.81
N LEU A 99 5.08 10.58 15.99
CA LEU A 99 4.60 9.93 14.76
C LEU A 99 4.14 8.49 14.99
N ARG A 100 4.33 7.95 16.20
CA ARG A 100 3.89 6.59 16.57
C ARG A 100 2.37 6.41 16.53
N VAL A 101 1.60 7.50 16.55
CA VAL A 101 0.13 7.50 16.52
C VAL A 101 -0.45 7.56 15.11
N VAL A 102 0.39 7.80 14.09
CA VAL A 102 -0.06 7.90 12.69
C VAL A 102 -0.67 6.56 12.25
N GLN A 103 -1.88 6.65 11.72
CA GLN A 103 -2.65 5.51 11.21
C GLN A 103 -2.68 5.50 9.67
N GLU A 104 -2.59 6.67 9.03
CA GLU A 104 -2.56 6.79 7.57
C GLU A 104 -1.31 7.53 7.09
N LEU A 105 -0.57 6.89 6.19
CA LEU A 105 0.59 7.47 5.52
C LEU A 105 0.36 7.45 4.01
N GLU A 106 0.39 8.62 3.39
CA GLU A 106 0.21 8.79 1.96
C GLU A 106 1.40 9.52 1.35
N LEU A 107 2.06 8.86 0.39
CA LEU A 107 3.24 9.35 -0.32
C LEU A 107 2.89 9.44 -1.80
N ARG A 108 2.88 10.65 -2.36
CA ARG A 108 2.56 10.88 -3.78
C ARG A 108 3.65 11.66 -4.50
N ASP A 109 4.01 11.24 -5.71
CA ASP A 109 4.96 11.94 -6.55
C ASP A 109 6.33 12.19 -5.87
N MET A 110 6.82 11.25 -5.04
CA MET A 110 8.20 11.25 -4.52
C MET A 110 9.12 10.73 -5.62
N HIS A 111 9.46 11.58 -6.58
CA HIS A 111 10.21 11.15 -7.76
C HIS A 111 11.67 10.79 -7.51
N ALA A 112 12.25 11.19 -6.37
CA ALA A 112 13.64 10.92 -6.00
C ALA A 112 13.81 9.74 -5.02
N LEU A 113 12.73 9.28 -4.37
CA LEU A 113 12.78 8.24 -3.35
C LEU A 113 13.08 6.87 -3.97
N GLU A 114 14.22 6.27 -3.61
CA GLU A 114 14.64 4.96 -4.13
C GLU A 114 14.23 3.79 -3.22
N GLU A 115 14.13 4.03 -1.91
CA GLU A 115 13.81 3.01 -0.91
C GLU A 115 12.84 3.54 0.14
N PHE A 116 11.96 2.66 0.62
CA PHE A 116 11.06 2.95 1.74
C PHE A 116 11.24 1.88 2.83
N SER A 117 11.81 2.22 3.98
CA SER A 117 11.76 1.36 5.18
C SER A 117 11.53 2.22 6.41
N THR A 118 10.37 2.04 7.05
CA THR A 118 9.98 2.83 8.24
C THR A 118 9.11 2.03 9.21
N ALA A 119 9.17 0.70 9.20
CA ALA A 119 8.28 -0.14 10.02
C ALA A 119 8.45 0.13 11.53
N GLU A 120 9.68 0.34 12.00
CA GLU A 120 9.96 0.74 13.40
C GLU A 120 9.29 2.07 13.81
N HIS A 121 8.98 2.90 12.81
CA HIS A 121 8.60 4.29 12.99
C HIS A 121 7.08 4.50 13.05
N PHE A 122 6.30 3.65 12.38
CA PHE A 122 4.84 3.72 12.33
C PHE A 122 4.17 2.43 12.85
N PRO A 123 4.32 2.10 14.14
CA PRO A 123 3.82 0.83 14.71
C PRO A 123 2.29 0.69 14.68
N HIS A 124 1.55 1.81 14.60
CA HIS A 124 0.08 1.83 14.53
C HIS A 124 -0.46 2.12 13.12
N LEU A 125 0.41 2.07 12.09
CA LEU A 125 -0.03 2.34 10.72
C LEU A 125 -1.06 1.31 10.28
N ARG A 126 -2.19 1.79 9.77
CA ARG A 126 -3.32 1.00 9.27
C ARG A 126 -3.44 1.12 7.76
N VAL A 127 -3.10 2.27 7.19
CA VAL A 127 -3.20 2.56 5.77
C VAL A 127 -1.86 3.10 5.27
N LEU A 128 -1.32 2.45 4.23
CA LEU A 128 -0.16 2.93 3.49
C LEU A 128 -0.53 3.07 2.01
N ARG A 129 -0.39 4.29 1.48
CA ARG A 129 -0.61 4.59 0.06
C ARG A 129 0.64 5.20 -0.55
N MET A 130 1.09 4.64 -1.67
CA MET A 130 2.24 5.13 -2.44
C MET A 130 1.83 5.29 -3.91
N GLU A 131 1.97 6.50 -4.46
CA GLU A 131 1.58 6.82 -5.83
C GLU A 131 2.63 7.62 -6.59
N GLY A 132 3.02 7.22 -7.80
CA GLY A 132 3.87 8.04 -8.67
C GLY A 132 5.35 8.09 -8.22
N MET A 133 5.85 7.01 -7.63
CA MET A 133 7.25 6.89 -7.18
C MET A 133 8.13 6.40 -8.32
N ARG A 134 8.80 7.33 -9.03
CA ARG A 134 9.52 7.02 -10.28
C ARG A 134 10.80 6.21 -10.12
N LEU A 135 11.43 6.26 -8.95
CA LEU A 135 12.71 5.60 -8.67
C LEU A 135 12.64 4.55 -7.58
N LEU A 136 11.47 4.31 -6.97
CA LEU A 136 11.31 3.42 -5.84
C LEU A 136 11.48 1.96 -6.25
N LYS A 137 12.58 1.34 -5.79
CA LYS A 137 12.97 -0.04 -6.09
C LYS A 137 12.71 -0.99 -4.93
N HIS A 138 12.64 -0.48 -3.70
CA HIS A 138 12.51 -1.31 -2.52
C HIS A 138 11.49 -0.75 -1.53
N ILE A 139 10.62 -1.62 -1.04
CA ILE A 139 9.65 -1.33 0.03
C ILE A 139 9.90 -2.33 1.17
N GLY A 140 10.51 -1.89 2.26
CA GLY A 140 10.70 -2.66 3.49
C GLY A 140 9.40 -2.78 4.26
N LEU A 141 8.56 -3.77 3.91
CA LEU A 141 7.39 -4.17 4.71
C LEU A 141 7.65 -5.44 5.54
N ALA A 142 8.73 -6.17 5.21
CA ALA A 142 9.16 -7.39 5.86
C ALA A 142 10.64 -7.63 5.55
N SER A 143 11.39 -8.17 6.52
CA SER A 143 12.80 -8.55 6.32
C SER A 143 12.94 -10.06 6.14
N VAL A 144 13.75 -10.47 5.15
CA VAL A 144 14.09 -11.88 4.87
C VAL A 144 15.10 -12.43 5.89
N ASP A 145 15.82 -11.57 6.62
CA ASP A 145 16.94 -11.96 7.49
C ASP A 145 16.85 -11.47 8.96
N ALA A 146 15.81 -10.73 9.37
CA ALA A 146 15.81 -10.09 10.68
C ALA A 146 15.21 -10.93 11.81
N ILE A 147 16.09 -11.32 12.74
CA ILE A 147 15.79 -11.36 14.16
C ILE A 147 15.32 -9.95 14.55
N GLU A 148 14.00 -9.78 14.71
CA GLU A 148 13.32 -8.56 15.18
C GLU A 148 13.43 -7.32 14.25
N ASN A 149 12.28 -6.69 13.98
CA ASN A 149 12.10 -5.36 13.37
C ASN A 149 12.06 -5.22 11.84
N ASP A 150 10.95 -5.66 11.23
CA ASP A 150 10.26 -4.91 10.17
C ASP A 150 8.83 -5.47 10.01
N LEU A 151 7.94 -5.10 10.93
CA LEU A 151 6.53 -5.46 10.87
C LEU A 151 5.70 -4.20 10.90
N PHE A 152 4.77 -4.06 9.95
CA PHE A 152 3.61 -3.20 10.13
C PHE A 152 2.46 -4.05 10.70
N PRO A 153 2.43 -4.32 12.02
CA PRO A 153 1.54 -5.31 12.62
C PRO A 153 0.06 -4.95 12.52
N MET A 154 -0.24 -3.66 12.32
CA MET A 154 -1.59 -3.12 12.24
C MET A 154 -2.02 -2.74 10.82
N LEU A 155 -1.18 -2.97 9.80
CA LEU A 155 -1.51 -2.57 8.44
C LEU A 155 -2.73 -3.34 7.93
N GLU A 156 -3.79 -2.60 7.61
CA GLU A 156 -5.06 -3.10 7.10
C GLU A 156 -5.19 -2.86 5.59
N GLU A 157 -4.63 -1.76 5.08
CA GLU A 157 -4.72 -1.37 3.68
C GLU A 157 -3.35 -0.98 3.12
N LEU A 158 -3.00 -1.60 1.98
CA LEU A 158 -1.83 -1.26 1.19
C LEU A 158 -2.26 -0.93 -0.24
N GLU A 159 -1.95 0.29 -0.69
CA GLU A 159 -2.18 0.75 -2.06
C GLU A 159 -0.87 1.21 -2.70
N LEU A 160 -0.51 0.52 -3.79
CA LEU A 160 0.66 0.81 -4.61
C LEU A 160 0.17 1.20 -6.01
N MET A 161 0.41 2.44 -6.41
CA MET A 161 -0.02 2.98 -7.70
C MET A 161 1.15 3.63 -8.42
N ASP A 162 1.28 3.39 -9.73
CA ASP A 162 2.28 4.06 -10.57
C ASP A 162 3.70 3.98 -9.96
N LEU A 163 4.18 2.75 -9.75
CA LEU A 163 5.55 2.44 -9.30
C LEU A 163 6.29 1.79 -10.48
N PRO A 164 6.73 2.58 -11.48
CA PRO A 164 7.15 2.06 -12.77
C PRO A 164 8.43 1.23 -12.73
N VAL A 165 9.29 1.39 -11.72
CA VAL A 165 10.58 0.69 -11.62
C VAL A 165 10.60 -0.44 -10.58
N LEU A 166 9.50 -0.65 -9.84
CA LEU A 166 9.44 -1.70 -8.82
C LEU A 166 9.34 -3.08 -9.49
N GLU A 167 10.40 -3.87 -9.42
CA GLU A 167 10.47 -5.20 -10.03
C GLU A 167 9.95 -6.32 -9.13
N GLU A 168 10.07 -6.15 -7.80
CA GLU A 168 9.74 -7.16 -6.79
C GLU A 168 8.96 -6.54 -5.63
N LEU A 169 8.00 -7.30 -5.09
CA LEU A 169 7.24 -6.92 -3.90
C LEU A 169 7.94 -7.43 -2.63
N PRO A 170 7.77 -6.73 -1.49
CA PRO A 170 8.13 -7.30 -0.19
C PRO A 170 7.29 -8.53 0.16
N ASP A 171 7.71 -9.26 1.19
CA ASP A 171 6.91 -10.37 1.73
C ASP A 171 5.63 -9.86 2.42
N LEU A 172 4.56 -9.81 1.63
CA LEU A 172 3.22 -9.45 2.08
C LEU A 172 2.60 -10.55 2.96
N GLY A 173 3.04 -11.81 2.84
CA GLY A 173 2.50 -12.95 3.59
C GLY A 173 2.73 -12.84 5.10
N SER A 174 3.68 -12.01 5.51
CA SER A 174 3.98 -11.67 6.91
C SER A 174 3.00 -10.68 7.55
N LEU A 175 2.16 -9.98 6.76
CA LEU A 175 1.29 -8.91 7.25
C LEU A 175 0.01 -9.47 7.89
N PRO A 176 -0.13 -9.44 9.23
CA PRO A 176 -1.17 -10.22 9.93
C PRO A 176 -2.56 -9.59 9.85
N CYS A 177 -2.65 -8.28 9.61
CA CYS A 177 -3.89 -7.52 9.62
C CYS A 177 -4.39 -7.08 8.25
N LEU A 178 -3.64 -7.37 7.17
CA LEU A 178 -3.94 -6.85 5.84
C LEU A 178 -5.29 -7.36 5.34
N LYS A 179 -6.18 -6.43 5.00
CA LYS A 179 -7.55 -6.67 4.49
C LYS A 179 -7.68 -6.26 3.04
N SER A 180 -7.01 -5.17 2.63
CA SER A 180 -7.09 -4.63 1.28
C SER A 180 -5.69 -4.47 0.70
N LEU A 181 -5.45 -5.12 -0.44
CA LEU A 181 -4.24 -4.95 -1.24
C LEU A 181 -4.64 -4.45 -2.64
N ARG A 182 -4.10 -3.31 -3.04
CA ARG A 182 -4.38 -2.69 -4.34
C ARG A 182 -3.06 -2.35 -5.03
N MET A 183 -2.89 -2.86 -6.23
CA MET A 183 -1.73 -2.62 -7.07
C MET A 183 -2.18 -2.16 -8.44
N ARG A 184 -1.73 -0.99 -8.86
CA ARG A 184 -2.14 -0.34 -10.12
C ARG A 184 -0.94 0.26 -10.82
N MET A 185 -0.85 0.10 -12.14
CA MET A 185 0.20 0.73 -12.97
C MET A 185 1.63 0.32 -12.53
N MET A 186 1.84 -0.96 -12.20
CA MET A 186 3.15 -1.49 -11.82
C MET A 186 3.84 -2.05 -13.07
N SER A 187 4.51 -1.17 -13.81
CA SER A 187 4.95 -1.47 -15.19
C SER A 187 6.01 -2.57 -15.28
N MET A 188 6.91 -2.67 -14.29
CA MET A 188 8.04 -3.62 -14.28
C MET A 188 7.84 -4.83 -13.36
N LEU A 189 6.71 -4.91 -12.65
CA LEU A 189 6.44 -5.99 -11.70
C LEU A 189 6.11 -7.28 -12.46
N LYS A 190 7.03 -8.24 -12.45
CA LYS A 190 6.94 -9.50 -13.23
C LYS A 190 6.27 -10.64 -12.49
N HIS A 191 6.40 -10.66 -11.17
CA HIS A 191 5.92 -11.74 -10.32
C HIS A 191 5.26 -11.18 -9.08
N ILE A 192 4.14 -11.79 -8.69
CA ILE A 192 3.49 -11.57 -7.41
C ILE A 192 3.45 -12.91 -6.73
N ASP A 193 4.10 -13.02 -5.59
CA ASP A 193 3.93 -14.18 -4.72
C ASP A 193 3.42 -13.71 -3.36
N PHE A 194 2.45 -14.46 -2.84
CA PHE A 194 1.92 -14.27 -1.50
C PHE A 194 2.54 -15.28 -0.52
N ALA A 195 3.51 -16.08 -0.97
CA ALA A 195 4.11 -17.22 -0.28
C ALA A 195 5.66 -17.17 -0.26
N PHE A 196 6.30 -16.53 0.71
CA PHE A 196 7.74 -16.72 0.99
C PHE A 196 8.02 -16.57 2.50
N SER A 197 9.01 -17.18 3.16
CA SER A 197 9.80 -18.40 2.95
C SER A 197 9.76 -19.25 4.24
N GLY A 198 9.93 -20.58 4.15
CA GLY A 198 10.51 -21.37 5.25
C GLY A 198 9.70 -22.50 5.92
N ALA A 199 8.41 -22.72 5.66
CA ALA A 199 7.71 -23.88 6.21
C ALA A 199 6.50 -24.32 5.37
N THR A 200 6.35 -25.63 5.23
CA THR A 200 5.16 -26.33 4.76
C THR A 200 3.92 -25.79 5.48
N GLU A 201 2.94 -25.28 4.72
CA GLU A 201 1.60 -24.87 5.19
C GLU A 201 1.49 -23.58 6.05
N LYS A 202 2.15 -22.48 5.68
CA LYS A 202 1.77 -21.16 6.23
C LYS A 202 0.55 -20.61 5.47
N VAL A 203 -0.50 -20.24 6.21
CA VAL A 203 -1.70 -19.58 5.67
C VAL A 203 -1.31 -18.24 5.07
N LEU A 204 -1.63 -18.07 3.80
CA LEU A 204 -1.31 -16.88 3.01
C LEU A 204 -2.30 -15.78 3.39
N LEU A 205 -1.81 -14.58 3.74
CA LEU A 205 -2.63 -13.37 3.87
C LEU A 205 -4.02 -13.64 4.52
N PRO A 206 -4.07 -14.06 5.80
CA PRO A 206 -5.23 -14.74 6.39
C PRO A 206 -6.50 -13.88 6.46
N ARG A 207 -6.37 -12.56 6.25
CA ARG A 207 -7.44 -11.58 6.41
C ARG A 207 -7.75 -10.79 5.14
N VAL A 208 -7.04 -11.03 4.03
CA VAL A 208 -7.28 -10.24 2.80
C VAL A 208 -8.67 -10.53 2.27
N GLU A 209 -9.49 -9.48 2.24
CA GLU A 209 -10.86 -9.48 1.73
C GLU A 209 -10.96 -8.86 0.34
N THR A 210 -10.08 -7.90 0.04
CA THR A 210 -10.06 -7.17 -1.23
C THR A 210 -8.69 -7.26 -1.88
N LEU A 211 -8.66 -7.74 -3.12
CA LEU A 211 -7.47 -7.72 -3.95
C LEU A 211 -7.77 -7.08 -5.30
N VAL A 212 -7.00 -6.03 -5.63
CA VAL A 212 -7.10 -5.34 -6.92
C VAL A 212 -5.75 -5.35 -7.60
N LEU A 213 -5.71 -5.96 -8.78
CA LEU A 213 -4.54 -6.05 -9.67
C LEU A 213 -4.92 -5.38 -10.99
N ARG A 214 -4.39 -4.19 -11.26
CA ARG A 214 -4.71 -3.46 -12.49
C ARG A 214 -3.48 -2.90 -13.19
N ASP A 215 -3.49 -2.89 -14.51
CA ASP A 215 -2.45 -2.22 -15.29
C ASP A 215 -1.04 -2.76 -14.93
N LEU A 216 -0.87 -4.09 -14.96
CA LEU A 216 0.37 -4.80 -14.61
C LEU A 216 1.00 -5.37 -15.90
N GLU A 217 1.65 -4.52 -16.69
CA GLU A 217 2.05 -4.86 -18.07
C GLU A 217 3.07 -6.02 -18.16
N ALA A 218 4.03 -6.07 -17.23
CA ALA A 218 5.07 -7.10 -17.19
C ALA A 218 4.65 -8.39 -16.46
N LEU A 219 3.46 -8.44 -15.84
CA LEU A 219 3.00 -9.62 -15.11
C LEU A 219 2.56 -10.71 -16.10
N GLU A 220 3.34 -11.78 -16.19
CA GLU A 220 3.07 -12.90 -17.11
C GLU A 220 2.11 -13.95 -16.52
N GLU A 221 2.11 -14.09 -15.20
CA GLU A 221 1.29 -15.07 -14.47
C GLU A 221 0.64 -14.43 -13.23
N LEU A 222 -0.60 -14.84 -12.94
CA LEU A 222 -1.25 -14.44 -11.69
C LEU A 222 -0.72 -15.26 -10.51
N PRO A 223 -0.73 -14.70 -9.28
CA PRO A 223 -0.28 -15.41 -8.09
C PRO A 223 -0.99 -16.76 -7.92
N SER A 224 -0.22 -17.84 -7.89
CA SER A 224 -0.72 -19.22 -7.82
C SER A 224 -1.58 -19.50 -6.59
N ASN A 225 -1.44 -18.72 -5.53
CA ASN A 225 -2.15 -18.96 -4.27
C ASN A 225 -3.48 -18.17 -4.13
N LEU A 226 -3.94 -17.46 -5.16
CA LEU A 226 -5.17 -16.64 -5.13
C LEU A 226 -6.40 -17.42 -4.66
N GLY A 227 -6.59 -18.64 -5.18
CA GLY A 227 -7.73 -19.50 -4.84
C GLY A 227 -7.76 -19.94 -3.37
N ARG A 228 -6.66 -19.78 -2.63
CA ARG A 228 -6.49 -20.24 -1.25
C ARG A 228 -6.65 -19.13 -0.21
N LEU A 229 -6.87 -17.89 -0.64
CA LEU A 229 -7.11 -16.77 0.27
C LEU A 229 -8.46 -16.97 1.00
N PRO A 230 -8.46 -17.22 2.32
CA PRO A 230 -9.65 -17.73 3.03
C PRO A 230 -10.76 -16.67 3.15
N CYS A 231 -10.40 -15.39 3.21
CA CYS A 231 -11.32 -14.28 3.45
C CYS A 231 -11.59 -13.45 2.18
N LEU A 232 -11.04 -13.81 1.02
CA LEU A 232 -11.14 -13.00 -0.19
C LEU A 232 -12.58 -12.91 -0.68
N LYS A 233 -13.17 -11.72 -0.62
CA LYS A 233 -14.54 -11.40 -1.07
C LYS A 233 -14.58 -10.69 -2.40
N LEU A 234 -13.57 -9.86 -2.69
CA LEU A 234 -13.48 -9.09 -3.93
C LEU A 234 -12.14 -9.34 -4.60
N LEU A 235 -12.20 -9.87 -5.83
CA LEU A 235 -11.06 -10.00 -6.72
C LEU A 235 -11.32 -9.21 -8.00
N ASN A 236 -10.41 -8.29 -8.33
CA ASN A 236 -10.50 -7.44 -9.49
C ASN A 236 -9.18 -7.44 -10.25
N ILE A 237 -9.19 -8.08 -11.41
CA ILE A 237 -8.05 -8.24 -12.29
C ILE A 237 -8.39 -7.49 -13.58
N ALA A 238 -7.65 -6.43 -13.90
CA ALA A 238 -7.92 -5.66 -15.11
C ALA A 238 -6.66 -5.22 -15.85
N ASN A 239 -6.73 -5.16 -17.18
CA ASN A 239 -5.64 -4.61 -18.01
C ASN A 239 -4.27 -5.27 -17.74
N ILE A 240 -4.23 -6.60 -17.72
CA ILE A 240 -2.98 -7.38 -17.62
C ILE A 240 -2.78 -8.13 -18.93
N SER A 241 -1.92 -7.58 -19.80
CA SER A 241 -1.85 -7.97 -21.22
C SER A 241 -1.13 -9.29 -21.49
N ALA A 242 -0.24 -9.75 -20.60
CA ALA A 242 0.59 -10.93 -20.83
C ALA A 242 -0.04 -12.24 -20.33
N VAL A 243 -0.96 -12.17 -19.35
CA VAL A 243 -1.60 -13.35 -18.75
C VAL A 243 -2.52 -14.05 -19.76
N LYS A 244 -2.14 -15.27 -20.15
CA LYS A 244 -2.93 -16.12 -21.06
C LYS A 244 -3.94 -17.00 -20.35
N GLN A 245 -3.58 -17.51 -19.17
CA GLN A 245 -4.42 -18.44 -18.42
C GLN A 245 -4.56 -17.99 -16.98
N ILE A 246 -5.79 -18.03 -16.48
CA ILE A 246 -6.08 -17.80 -15.07
C ILE A 246 -6.14 -19.16 -14.37
N GLY A 247 -5.56 -19.30 -13.19
CA GLY A 247 -5.69 -20.54 -12.41
C GLY A 247 -4.62 -21.61 -12.63
N HIS A 248 -3.66 -21.34 -13.51
CA HIS A 248 -2.42 -22.11 -13.55
C HIS A 248 -1.73 -22.00 -12.18
N GLY A 249 -1.65 -23.11 -11.43
CA GLY A 249 -1.05 -23.14 -10.10
C GLY A 249 -2.00 -22.92 -8.91
N PHE A 250 -3.31 -22.71 -9.12
CA PHE A 250 -4.28 -22.54 -8.01
C PHE A 250 -4.53 -23.82 -7.21
N PHE A 251 -4.16 -24.96 -7.78
CA PHE A 251 -4.52 -26.27 -7.27
C PHE A 251 -3.25 -27.04 -6.88
N SER A 252 -3.15 -27.44 -5.61
CA SER A 252 -2.10 -28.34 -5.13
C SER A 252 -2.45 -29.79 -5.46
N THR A 253 -1.43 -30.64 -5.56
CA THR A 253 -1.48 -32.05 -5.97
C THR A 253 -2.28 -33.00 -5.06
N GLU A 254 -2.82 -32.52 -3.94
CA GLU A 254 -3.51 -33.36 -2.95
C GLU A 254 -4.95 -32.90 -2.75
N ALA A 255 -5.88 -33.72 -3.26
CA ALA A 255 -7.32 -33.81 -2.99
C ALA A 255 -8.20 -32.54 -3.14
N ILE A 256 -9.24 -32.66 -3.99
CA ILE A 256 -10.44 -31.81 -4.11
C ILE A 256 -10.20 -30.36 -3.66
N SER A 257 -9.57 -29.58 -4.53
CA SER A 257 -9.19 -28.21 -4.23
C SER A 257 -10.42 -27.30 -4.27
N LYS A 258 -11.03 -27.11 -3.11
CA LYS A 258 -11.99 -26.00 -2.88
C LYS A 258 -11.23 -24.69 -2.97
N CYS A 259 -11.59 -23.86 -3.95
CA CYS A 259 -10.95 -22.57 -4.16
C CYS A 259 -11.99 -21.44 -4.13
N PHE A 260 -11.54 -20.25 -3.72
CA PHE A 260 -12.37 -19.04 -3.69
C PHE A 260 -13.63 -19.19 -2.81
N LEU A 261 -13.47 -19.79 -1.63
CA LEU A 261 -14.55 -20.12 -0.70
C LEU A 261 -15.42 -18.91 -0.31
N SER A 262 -14.80 -17.75 -0.15
CA SER A 262 -15.44 -16.52 0.32
C SER A 262 -15.66 -15.49 -0.80
N LEU A 263 -15.31 -15.83 -2.06
CA LEU A 263 -15.33 -14.85 -3.14
C LEU A 263 -16.76 -14.52 -3.54
N GLU A 264 -17.15 -13.26 -3.35
CA GLU A 264 -18.50 -12.74 -3.64
C GLU A 264 -18.53 -11.97 -4.96
N ASN A 265 -17.46 -11.23 -5.27
CA ASN A 265 -17.35 -10.36 -6.43
C ASN A 265 -16.06 -10.65 -7.22
N LEU A 266 -16.22 -11.12 -8.45
CA LEU A 266 -15.12 -11.36 -9.39
C LEU A 266 -15.26 -10.43 -10.60
N VAL A 267 -14.23 -9.62 -10.83
CA VAL A 267 -14.11 -8.75 -12.01
C VAL A 267 -12.86 -9.14 -12.77
N ILE A 268 -13.04 -9.49 -14.04
CA ILE A 268 -11.96 -9.72 -15.01
C ILE A 268 -12.22 -8.78 -16.17
N SER A 269 -11.32 -7.84 -16.45
CA SER A 269 -11.53 -6.96 -17.60
C SER A 269 -10.29 -6.62 -18.38
N ASP A 270 -10.48 -6.30 -19.66
CA ASP A 270 -9.42 -5.75 -20.51
C ASP A 270 -8.17 -6.67 -20.54
N MET A 271 -8.37 -7.99 -20.62
CA MET A 271 -7.32 -9.00 -20.65
C MET A 271 -7.14 -9.54 -22.08
N PRO A 272 -6.39 -8.86 -22.97
CA PRO A 272 -6.37 -9.17 -24.42
C PRO A 272 -5.75 -10.52 -24.79
N ALA A 273 -4.85 -11.05 -23.96
CA ALA A 273 -4.22 -12.36 -24.19
C ALA A 273 -4.91 -13.51 -23.45
N CYS A 274 -5.87 -13.24 -22.57
CA CYS A 274 -6.49 -14.27 -21.74
C CYS A 274 -7.37 -15.18 -22.60
N GLU A 275 -6.92 -16.43 -22.74
CA GLU A 275 -7.56 -17.51 -23.51
C GLU A 275 -8.57 -18.26 -22.65
N GLY A 276 -8.34 -18.33 -21.34
CA GLY A 276 -9.33 -18.89 -20.44
C GLY A 276 -8.83 -19.13 -19.03
N TRP A 277 -9.67 -19.78 -18.26
CA TRP A 277 -9.41 -20.09 -16.87
C TRP A 277 -9.25 -21.61 -16.73
N CYS A 278 -8.18 -22.07 -16.09
CA CYS A 278 -7.86 -23.47 -15.85
C CYS A 278 -8.52 -23.94 -14.55
N TRP A 279 -9.13 -25.13 -14.56
CA TRP A 279 -9.71 -25.78 -13.38
C TRP A 279 -9.42 -27.28 -13.39
N ILE A 280 -9.64 -27.93 -12.24
CA ILE A 280 -9.64 -29.39 -12.11
C ILE A 280 -11.10 -29.86 -12.14
N ASP A 281 -11.38 -30.91 -12.90
CA ASP A 281 -12.71 -31.55 -12.90
C ASP A 281 -13.07 -32.01 -11.47
N ASP A 282 -14.34 -31.84 -11.07
CA ASP A 282 -14.84 -32.03 -9.70
C ASP A 282 -14.34 -31.02 -8.64
N SER A 283 -13.77 -29.87 -9.05
CA SER A 283 -13.49 -28.76 -8.13
C SER A 283 -14.75 -27.95 -7.79
N ASP A 284 -15.03 -27.79 -6.49
CA ASP A 284 -16.03 -26.84 -5.99
C ASP A 284 -15.43 -25.42 -6.06
N LEU A 285 -15.63 -24.75 -7.19
CA LEU A 285 -15.21 -23.38 -7.40
C LEU A 285 -16.32 -22.39 -7.03
N PHE A 286 -15.95 -21.29 -6.39
CA PHE A 286 -16.81 -20.12 -6.20
C PHE A 286 -18.13 -20.37 -5.45
N PRO A 287 -18.16 -21.12 -4.32
CA PRO A 287 -19.42 -21.43 -3.63
C PRO A 287 -20.21 -20.20 -3.13
N SER A 288 -19.52 -19.06 -2.95
CA SER A 288 -20.11 -17.81 -2.43
C SER A 288 -20.28 -16.72 -3.49
N LEU A 289 -20.01 -17.02 -4.78
CA LEU A 289 -19.96 -15.99 -5.81
C LEU A 289 -21.36 -15.46 -6.15
N GLN A 290 -21.50 -14.15 -6.05
CA GLN A 290 -22.75 -13.41 -6.24
C GLN A 290 -22.70 -12.54 -7.49
N ARG A 291 -21.51 -12.08 -7.88
CA ARG A 291 -21.32 -11.21 -9.02
C ARG A 291 -20.08 -11.61 -9.82
N LEU A 292 -20.29 -11.86 -11.10
CA LEU A 292 -19.24 -12.05 -12.09
C LEU A 292 -19.34 -10.95 -13.16
N VAL A 293 -18.25 -10.25 -13.40
CA VAL A 293 -18.13 -9.24 -14.46
C VAL A 293 -16.95 -9.59 -15.34
N ILE A 294 -17.21 -9.86 -16.62
CA ILE A 294 -16.18 -10.12 -17.63
C ILE A 294 -16.44 -9.23 -18.84
N TYR A 295 -15.46 -8.42 -19.24
CA TYR A 295 -15.54 -7.61 -20.47
C TYR A 295 -14.14 -7.28 -21.00
N GLY A 296 -14.00 -7.02 -22.31
CA GLY A 296 -12.69 -6.68 -22.88
C GLY A 296 -11.69 -7.86 -22.91
N CYS A 297 -12.16 -9.11 -22.89
CA CYS A 297 -11.35 -10.33 -22.99
C CYS A 297 -11.62 -11.05 -24.34
N PRO A 298 -11.07 -10.58 -25.47
CA PRO A 298 -11.45 -11.03 -26.82
C PRO A 298 -11.03 -12.47 -27.16
N LYS A 299 -10.06 -13.05 -26.45
CA LYS A 299 -9.58 -14.42 -26.66
C LYS A 299 -10.18 -15.45 -25.70
N LEU A 300 -11.05 -15.03 -24.80
CA LEU A 300 -11.56 -15.88 -23.74
C LEU A 300 -12.52 -16.93 -24.31
N GLU A 301 -12.07 -18.19 -24.33
CA GLU A 301 -12.80 -19.32 -24.91
C GLU A 301 -13.39 -20.26 -23.84
N TRP A 302 -12.77 -20.37 -22.65
CA TRP A 302 -13.21 -21.27 -21.59
C TRP A 302 -13.24 -20.64 -20.19
N LEU A 303 -14.28 -20.99 -19.43
CA LEU A 303 -14.51 -20.61 -18.05
C LEU A 303 -14.89 -21.84 -17.20
N PRO A 304 -14.51 -21.85 -15.91
CA PRO A 304 -14.93 -22.90 -14.98
C PRO A 304 -16.46 -22.91 -14.79
N PRO A 305 -17.01 -24.04 -14.30
CA PRO A 305 -18.41 -24.12 -13.91
C PRO A 305 -18.76 -23.00 -12.93
N LEU A 306 -19.80 -22.23 -13.24
CA LEU A 306 -20.30 -21.17 -12.39
C LEU A 306 -21.37 -21.72 -11.43
N PRO A 307 -21.43 -21.23 -10.18
CA PRO A 307 -22.47 -21.64 -9.25
C PRO A 307 -23.86 -21.25 -9.77
N PRO A 308 -24.90 -22.07 -9.50
CA PRO A 308 -26.27 -21.79 -9.93
C PRO A 308 -26.85 -20.45 -9.41
N SER A 309 -26.25 -19.87 -8.36
CA SER A 309 -26.64 -18.59 -7.77
C SER A 309 -26.43 -17.39 -8.71
N LEU A 310 -25.52 -17.50 -9.69
CA LEU A 310 -25.30 -16.51 -10.73
C LEU A 310 -26.36 -16.69 -11.82
N THR A 311 -27.55 -16.14 -11.59
CA THR A 311 -28.60 -16.10 -12.62
C THR A 311 -28.41 -14.88 -13.53
N TYR A 312 -28.47 -15.15 -14.84
CA TYR A 312 -28.13 -14.27 -15.97
C TYR A 312 -28.84 -12.92 -16.02
#